data_AF-A0A2N0NLK9-F1
#
_entry.id   AF-A0A2N0NLK9-F1
#
_cell.length_a   1.000
_cell.length_b   1.000
_cell.length_c   1.000
_cell.angle_alpha   90.00
_cell.angle_beta   90.00
_cell.angle_gamma   90.00
#
_symmetry.space_group_name_H-M   'P 1'
#
loop_
_entity.id
_entity.type
_entity.pdbx_description
1 polymer ?
#
loop_
_entity_poly.entity_id
_entity_poly.type
_entity_poly.pdbx_seq_one_letter_code
_entity_poly.pdbx_strand_id
1 'polypeptide(L)'
;MFSKIVPNIVMANITEEFPLSKRNYVFVRYGSQVCIGWIEALYFEAYNHHYYADKPIKDLNDISYISLHVFVPLHLDLFTDIVKEGCYILTHHIPSNIVYHIKQNSVVIEGNFLKLVGNEKHFYFDYFG
;
A
#
# COMPACT_ATOMS: atom_id res chain seq x y z
N MET A 1 5.30 -23.30 19.09
CA MET A 1 4.91 -22.73 17.79
C MET A 1 5.60 -21.39 17.69
N PHE A 2 6.77 -21.36 17.04
CA PHE A 2 7.60 -20.16 16.99
C PHE A 2 7.06 -19.22 15.91
N SER A 3 6.56 -18.06 16.33
CA SER A 3 6.45 -16.88 15.48
C SER A 3 7.82 -16.66 14.85
N LYS A 4 7.91 -16.77 13.53
CA LYS A 4 9.10 -16.39 12.77
C LYS A 4 9.22 -14.87 12.97
N ILE A 5 10.13 -14.44 13.85
CA ILE A 5 10.44 -13.03 14.06
C ILE A 5 11.04 -12.54 12.75
N VAL A 6 10.27 -11.74 12.01
CA VAL A 6 10.67 -11.14 10.74
C VAL A 6 11.77 -10.10 11.04
N PRO A 7 12.94 -10.14 10.38
CA PRO A 7 13.90 -9.05 10.48
C PRO A 7 13.31 -7.84 9.77
N ASN A 8 12.70 -6.95 10.56
CA ASN A 8 12.49 -5.54 10.29
C ASN A 8 11.98 -5.15 8.90
N ILE A 9 10.69 -5.39 8.61
CA ILE A 9 9.91 -4.41 7.82
C ILE A 9 9.67 -3.18 8.73
N VAL A 10 10.75 -2.52 9.17
CA VAL A 10 10.66 -1.33 10.05
C VAL A 10 10.41 -0.08 9.20
N MET A 11 10.82 -0.11 7.93
CA MET A 11 10.63 0.99 6.99
C MET A 11 9.93 0.41 5.75
N ALA A 12 8.84 1.03 5.31
CA ALA A 12 8.10 0.64 4.11
C ALA A 12 8.85 1.01 2.82
N ASN A 13 10.16 0.77 2.78
CA ASN A 13 11.14 1.08 1.72
C ASN A 13 11.03 2.48 1.08
N ILE A 14 10.47 3.47 1.79
CA ILE A 14 10.38 4.86 1.34
C ILE A 14 11.64 5.61 1.74
N THR A 15 12.29 6.24 0.76
CA THR A 15 13.57 6.95 0.93
C THR A 15 13.65 8.14 -0.02
N GLU A 16 14.75 8.89 0.01
CA GLU A 16 14.99 9.96 -0.97
C GLU A 16 15.07 9.46 -2.42
N GLU A 17 15.62 8.26 -2.61
CA GLU A 17 15.78 7.63 -3.94
C GLU A 17 14.51 6.91 -4.38
N PHE A 18 13.65 6.54 -3.43
CA PHE A 18 12.38 5.86 -3.69
C PHE A 18 11.23 6.51 -2.91
N PRO A 19 10.88 7.77 -3.23
CA PRO A 19 9.88 8.52 -2.50
C PRO A 19 8.47 8.02 -2.81
N LEU A 20 7.55 8.17 -1.85
CA LEU A 20 6.15 7.83 -2.02
C LEU A 20 5.37 9.01 -2.59
N SER A 21 4.51 8.76 -3.57
CA SER A 21 3.68 9.78 -4.19
C SER A 21 2.30 9.25 -4.56
N LYS A 22 1.40 10.19 -4.89
CA LYS A 22 0.10 9.86 -5.46
C LYS A 22 0.29 8.96 -6.69
N ARG A 23 -0.65 8.03 -6.88
CA ARG A 23 -0.66 7.01 -7.93
C ARG A 23 0.35 5.87 -7.79
N ASN A 24 1.19 5.87 -6.75
CA ASN A 24 1.98 4.69 -6.42
C ASN A 24 1.12 3.62 -5.74
N TYR A 25 1.69 2.43 -5.58
CA TYR A 25 1.05 1.30 -4.92
C TYR A 25 1.79 0.94 -3.64
N VAL A 26 1.05 0.46 -2.66
CA VAL A 26 1.59 0.03 -1.37
C VAL A 26 0.96 -1.28 -0.92
N PHE A 27 1.75 -2.12 -0.23
CA PHE A 27 1.16 -3.14 0.63
C PHE A 27 0.63 -2.45 1.88
N VAL A 28 -0.66 -2.66 2.16
CA VAL A 28 -1.35 -2.06 3.29
C VAL A 28 -2.04 -3.15 4.13
N ARG A 29 -1.94 -3.03 5.46
CA ARG A 29 -2.73 -3.85 6.37
C ARG A 29 -4.18 -3.38 6.36
N TYR A 30 -5.09 -4.27 5.96
CA TYR A 30 -6.52 -4.03 5.98
C TYR A 30 -7.21 -5.19 6.72
N GLY A 31 -7.66 -4.93 7.95
CA GLY A 31 -8.14 -6.00 8.83
C GLY A 31 -7.06 -7.04 9.11
N SER A 32 -7.37 -8.32 8.86
CA SER A 32 -6.45 -9.45 9.06
C SER A 32 -5.60 -9.80 7.84
N GLN A 33 -5.72 -9.06 6.73
CA GLN A 33 -5.06 -9.39 5.47
C GLN A 33 -4.24 -8.21 4.93
N VAL A 34 -3.24 -8.53 4.10
CA VAL A 34 -2.49 -7.52 3.33
C VAL A 34 -3.19 -7.32 2.00
N CYS A 35 -3.47 -6.07 1.68
CA CYS A 35 -4.07 -5.65 0.42
C CYS A 35 -3.09 -4.74 -0.33
N ILE A 36 -3.42 -4.43 -1.59
CA ILE A 36 -2.69 -3.43 -2.37
C ILE A 36 -3.50 -2.14 -2.37
N GLY A 37 -2.91 -1.06 -1.85
CA GLY A 37 -3.49 0.27 -1.90
C GLY A 37 -2.90 1.05 -3.08
N TRP A 38 -3.76 1.58 -3.96
CA TRP A 38 -3.41 2.63 -4.90
C TRP A 38 -3.62 3.99 -4.22
N ILE A 39 -2.59 4.84 -4.25
CA ILE A 39 -2.59 6.09 -3.47
C ILE A 39 -3.38 7.17 -4.20
N GLU A 40 -4.52 7.55 -3.60
CA GLU A 40 -5.37 8.64 -4.10
C GLU A 40 -4.91 10.01 -3.58
N ALA A 41 -4.46 10.06 -2.33
CA ALA A 41 -4.00 11.28 -1.69
C ALA A 41 -3.16 11.00 -0.45
N LEU A 42 -2.19 11.88 -0.19
CA LEU A 42 -1.35 11.91 1.01
C LEU A 42 -1.70 13.17 1.81
N TYR A 43 -1.70 13.10 3.13
CA TYR A 43 -2.03 14.25 3.98
C TYR A 43 -1.01 14.43 5.09
N PHE A 44 -0.52 15.64 5.29
CA PHE A 44 0.31 16.00 6.45
C PHE A 44 -0.49 16.87 7.42
N GLU A 45 -0.10 16.85 8.69
CA GLU A 45 -0.70 17.69 9.71
C GLU A 45 0.09 18.99 9.85
N ALA A 46 -0.60 20.12 9.78
CA ALA A 46 -0.06 21.43 10.12
C ALA A 46 -1.15 22.28 10.74
N TYR A 47 -0.84 23.11 11.74
CA TYR A 47 -1.81 24.00 12.37
C TYR A 47 -3.13 23.31 12.82
N ASN A 48 -3.07 22.06 13.28
CA ASN A 48 -4.23 21.21 13.63
C ASN A 48 -5.20 20.93 12.46
N HIS A 49 -4.72 21.01 11.22
CA HIS A 49 -5.46 20.69 10.02
C HIS A 49 -4.68 19.69 9.16
N HIS A 50 -5.42 18.90 8.38
CA HIS A 50 -4.84 17.95 7.43
C HIS A 50 -4.80 18.56 6.03
N TYR A 51 -3.60 18.71 5.50
CA TYR A 51 -3.36 19.29 4.18
C TYR A 51 -2.93 18.23 3.19
N TYR A 52 -3.47 18.32 1.97
CA TYR A 52 -3.04 17.47 0.87
C TYR A 52 -1.58 17.74 0.51
N ALA A 53 -0.80 16.67 0.39
CA ALA A 53 0.57 16.69 -0.10
C ALA A 53 0.59 16.35 -1.60
N ASP A 54 0.99 17.33 -2.41
CA ASP A 54 1.20 17.13 -3.85
C ASP A 54 2.65 16.75 -4.20
N LYS A 55 3.57 16.90 -3.23
CA LYS A 55 4.97 16.54 -3.39
C LYS A 55 5.22 15.10 -2.92
N PRO A 56 6.14 14.37 -3.56
CA PRO A 56 6.58 13.08 -3.05
C PRO A 56 7.13 13.22 -1.63
N ILE A 57 6.77 12.29 -0.76
CA ILE A 57 7.28 12.20 0.61
C ILE A 57 8.44 11.23 0.66
N LYS A 58 9.36 11.47 1.60
CA LYS A 58 10.58 10.66 1.77
C LYS A 58 10.59 9.91 3.10
N ASP A 59 9.67 10.26 4.00
CA ASP A 59 9.43 9.59 5.26
C ASP A 59 7.92 9.47 5.49
N LEU A 60 7.45 8.28 5.91
CA LEU A 60 6.05 8.08 6.30
C LEU A 60 5.68 8.88 7.55
N ASN A 61 6.64 9.28 8.37
CA ASN A 61 6.41 10.15 9.52
C ASN A 61 5.98 11.56 9.12
N ASP A 62 6.20 11.96 7.87
CA ASP A 62 5.80 13.28 7.35
C ASP A 62 4.30 13.35 7.03
N ILE A 63 3.59 12.21 7.03
CA ILE A 63 2.16 12.16 6.76
C ILE A 63 1.36 11.77 8.01
N SER A 64 0.17 12.33 8.08
CA SER A 64 -0.84 12.07 9.12
C SER A 64 -1.77 10.91 8.73
N TYR A 65 -2.21 10.85 7.47
CA TYR A 65 -2.93 9.70 6.91
C TYR A 65 -2.82 9.68 5.38
N ILE A 66 -3.23 8.56 4.81
CA ILE A 66 -3.21 8.29 3.37
C ILE A 66 -4.58 7.78 2.92
N SER A 67 -5.07 8.32 1.80
CA SER A 67 -6.28 7.83 1.13
C SER A 67 -5.89 6.78 0.10
N LEU A 68 -6.52 5.62 0.17
CA LEU A 68 -6.24 4.48 -0.67
C LEU A 68 -7.49 4.00 -1.39
N HIS A 69 -7.33 3.68 -2.67
CA HIS A 69 -8.20 2.76 -3.38
C HIS A 69 -7.63 1.34 -3.23
N VAL A 70 -8.38 0.43 -2.63
CA VAL A 70 -7.88 -0.87 -2.16
C VAL A 70 -8.27 -2.00 -3.09
N PHE A 71 -7.26 -2.77 -3.50
CA PHE A 71 -7.38 -4.06 -4.17
C PHE A 71 -7.23 -5.19 -3.13
N VAL A 72 -8.28 -5.98 -2.94
CA VAL A 72 -8.30 -7.11 -2.01
C VAL A 72 -7.76 -8.39 -2.67
N PRO A 73 -7.06 -9.26 -1.94
CA PRO A 73 -6.57 -10.52 -2.48
C PRO A 73 -7.72 -11.42 -2.94
N LEU A 74 -7.60 -11.95 -4.16
CA LEU A 74 -8.53 -12.92 -4.73
C LEU A 74 -7.92 -14.33 -4.70
N HIS A 75 -6.73 -14.47 -5.30
CA HIS A 75 -6.00 -15.73 -5.35
C HIS A 75 -4.52 -15.47 -5.68
N LEU A 76 -3.60 -15.97 -4.85
CA LEU A 76 -2.16 -15.86 -5.08
C LEU A 76 -1.72 -14.39 -5.29
N ASP A 77 -1.20 -14.07 -6.47
CA ASP A 77 -0.72 -12.75 -6.89
C ASP A 77 -1.80 -11.87 -7.53
N LEU A 78 -3.05 -12.32 -7.52
CA LEU A 78 -4.19 -11.64 -8.12
C LEU A 78 -5.08 -10.99 -7.07
N PHE A 79 -5.38 -9.72 -7.30
CA PHE A 79 -6.18 -8.85 -6.45
C PHE A 79 -7.31 -8.22 -7.27
N THR A 80 -8.38 -7.78 -6.60
CA THR A 80 -9.47 -7.05 -7.26
C THR A 80 -9.92 -5.84 -6.44
N ASP A 81 -10.31 -4.78 -7.13
CA ASP A 81 -10.92 -3.60 -6.49
C ASP A 81 -12.44 -3.72 -6.35
N ILE A 82 -13.08 -4.75 -6.94
CA ILE A 82 -14.51 -4.99 -6.79
C ILE A 82 -14.77 -6.03 -5.71
N VAL A 83 -15.48 -5.63 -4.66
CA VAL A 83 -15.99 -6.56 -3.64
C VAL A 83 -17.34 -7.17 -4.03
N LYS A 84 -17.84 -8.14 -3.25
CA LYS A 84 -19.07 -8.91 -3.54
C LYS A 84 -20.30 -8.01 -3.83
N GLU A 85 -20.30 -6.81 -3.30
CA GLU A 85 -21.36 -5.81 -3.43
C GLU A 85 -21.26 -4.96 -4.72
N GLY A 86 -20.26 -5.21 -5.58
CA GLY A 86 -20.04 -4.42 -6.81
C GLY A 86 -19.46 -3.02 -6.55
N CYS A 87 -19.03 -2.75 -5.31
CA CYS A 87 -18.41 -1.49 -4.92
C CYS A 87 -16.89 -1.61 -4.90
N TYR A 88 -16.22 -0.46 -5.00
CA TYR A 88 -14.79 -0.33 -4.71
C TYR A 88 -14.55 0.22 -3.30
N ILE A 89 -13.41 -0.13 -2.71
CA ILE A 89 -13.03 0.30 -1.36
C ILE A 89 -12.15 1.55 -1.46
N LEU A 90 -12.68 2.68 -0.98
CA LEU A 90 -11.90 3.87 -0.65
C LEU A 90 -11.79 4.01 0.88
N THR A 91 -10.58 4.16 1.39
CA THR A 91 -10.34 4.19 2.83
C THR A 91 -9.17 5.09 3.21
N HIS A 92 -9.21 5.64 4.43
CA HIS A 92 -8.09 6.36 5.03
C HIS A 92 -7.32 5.45 5.97
N HIS A 93 -6.00 5.44 5.84
CA HIS A 93 -5.12 4.66 6.70
C HIS A 93 -4.13 5.59 7.41
N ILE A 94 -3.83 5.25 8.66
CA ILE A 94 -2.66 5.80 9.34
C ILE A 94 -1.38 5.22 8.71
N PRO A 95 -0.26 5.95 8.72
CA PRO A 95 0.97 5.54 8.03
C PRO A 95 1.53 4.20 8.51
N SER A 96 1.31 3.83 9.78
CA SER A 96 1.74 2.55 10.34
C SER A 96 1.05 1.33 9.73
N ASN A 97 -0.03 1.51 8.97
CA ASN A 97 -0.66 0.44 8.21
C ASN A 97 0.03 0.19 6.86
N ILE A 98 0.90 1.10 6.41
CA ILE A 98 1.70 0.95 5.19
C ILE A 98 2.89 0.06 5.50
N VAL A 99 2.96 -1.06 4.78
CA VAL A 99 3.96 -2.10 5.01
C VAL A 99 5.13 -1.94 4.05
N TYR A 100 4.86 -1.55 2.80
CA TYR A 100 5.87 -1.51 1.76
C TYR A 100 5.39 -0.69 0.55
N HIS A 101 6.28 0.10 -0.06
CA HIS A 101 6.09 0.82 -1.31
C HIS A 101 6.45 -0.06 -2.52
N ILE A 102 5.46 -0.31 -3.38
CA ILE A 102 5.57 -1.20 -4.54
C ILE A 102 5.99 -0.40 -5.78
N LYS A 103 6.98 -0.91 -6.52
CA LYS A 103 7.40 -0.31 -7.80
C LYS A 103 6.28 -0.40 -8.84
N GLN A 104 6.07 0.70 -9.57
CA GLN A 104 5.00 0.80 -10.59
C GLN A 104 5.07 -0.33 -11.65
N ASN A 105 6.27 -0.74 -12.06
CA ASN A 105 6.47 -1.79 -13.06
C ASN A 105 6.25 -3.22 -12.53
N SER A 106 5.96 -3.36 -11.23
CA SER A 106 5.67 -4.63 -10.58
C SER A 106 4.17 -4.87 -10.44
N VAL A 107 3.35 -4.02 -11.07
CA VAL A 107 1.89 -4.05 -11.06
C VAL A 107 1.37 -4.05 -12.48
N VAL A 108 0.50 -5.01 -12.82
CA VAL A 108 -0.24 -5.06 -14.08
C VAL A 108 -1.73 -4.94 -13.76
N ILE A 109 -2.43 -4.01 -14.44
CA ILE A 109 -3.87 -3.78 -14.25
C ILE A 109 -4.61 -4.20 -15.51
N GLU A 110 -5.65 -5.02 -15.33
CA GLU A 110 -6.56 -5.47 -16.37
C GLU A 110 -8.01 -5.38 -15.86
N GLY A 111 -8.71 -4.31 -16.23
CA GLY A 111 -10.05 -4.02 -15.71
C GLY A 111 -10.01 -3.79 -14.20
N ASN A 112 -10.81 -4.57 -13.46
CA ASN A 112 -10.93 -4.54 -12.00
C ASN A 112 -9.90 -5.46 -11.30
N PHE A 113 -8.92 -5.97 -12.03
CA PHE A 113 -7.91 -6.87 -11.51
C PHE A 113 -6.53 -6.21 -11.50
N LEU A 114 -5.80 -6.49 -10.43
CA LEU A 114 -4.42 -6.11 -10.25
C LEU A 114 -3.60 -7.39 -10.02
N LYS A 115 -2.57 -7.58 -10.85
CA LYS A 115 -1.62 -8.68 -10.72
C LYS A 115 -0.24 -8.18 -10.33
N LEU A 116 0.34 -8.80 -9.28
CA LEU A 116 1.74 -8.57 -8.92
C LEU A 116 2.67 -9.37 -9.84
N VAL A 117 3.75 -8.74 -10.27
CA VAL A 117 4.79 -9.36 -11.10
C VAL A 117 6.19 -9.02 -10.58
N GLY A 118 7.20 -9.74 -11.08
CA GLY A 118 8.60 -9.49 -10.73
C GLY A 118 8.91 -9.73 -9.24
N ASN A 119 9.85 -8.96 -8.70
CA ASN A 119 10.35 -9.16 -7.34
C ASN A 119 9.28 -8.92 -6.26
N GLU A 120 8.33 -8.02 -6.49
CA GLU A 120 7.28 -7.70 -5.52
C GLU A 120 6.29 -8.84 -5.33
N LYS A 121 6.10 -9.68 -6.36
CA LYS A 121 5.37 -10.94 -6.24
C LYS A 121 6.08 -11.89 -5.26
N HIS A 122 7.40 -12.06 -5.41
CA HIS A 122 8.18 -12.92 -4.52
C HIS A 122 8.14 -12.41 -3.08
N PHE A 123 8.32 -11.10 -2.89
CA PHE A 123 8.16 -10.46 -1.58
C PHE A 123 6.78 -10.76 -0.97
N TYR A 124 5.71 -10.60 -1.74
CA TYR A 124 4.36 -10.87 -1.22
C TYR A 124 4.21 -12.30 -0.69
N PHE A 125 4.69 -13.32 -1.42
CA PHE A 125 4.60 -14.72 -0.97
C PHE A 125 5.54 -15.04 0.20
N ASP A 126 6.77 -14.52 0.19
CA ASP A 126 7.74 -14.82 1.22
C ASP A 126 7.33 -14.25 2.60
N TYR A 127 6.53 -13.19 2.62
CA TYR A 127 6.16 -12.46 3.84
C TYR A 127 4.68 -12.52 4.22
N PHE A 128 3.76 -12.71 3.27
CA PHE A 128 2.31 -12.64 3.51
C PHE A 128 1.50 -13.81 2.91
N GLY A 129 2.14 -14.70 2.14
CA GLY A 129 1.50 -15.84 1.47
C GLY A 129 1.24 -17.04 2.37
#